data_AF-A0A2N2Y0N4-F1
#
_entry.id   AF-A0A2N2Y0N4-F1
#
_cell.length_a   1.000
_cell.length_b   1.000
_cell.length_c   1.000
_cell.angle_alpha   90.00
_cell.angle_beta   90.00
_cell.angle_gamma   90.00
#
_symmetry.space_group_name_H-M   'P 1'
#
loop_
_entity.id
_entity.type
_entity.pdbx_description
1 polymer ?
#
loop_
_entity_poly.entity_id
_entity_poly.type
_entity_poly.pdbx_seq_one_letter_code
_entity_poly.pdbx_strand_id
1 'polypeptide(L)'
;MITFISCRTDMKLDNKTLLVDSTLIFNKGYKDFGTNLILNTEGTFNYEDYHYSDYVQKGEPSGWITEIRGRYRTDSNKLFLIPENLLHKELFDFKVVVIDSSKYIDCDSLRIDTDFTIVKWSGNIYLLSMSKSQDLRFRVNNDFEKFADNYNSGSEPRWNGNYFALRQSKIRHEKLDKNQIPTKYRDYFLDSVISVVVINVINDFAYDSLFNSSISEFEMKGGENIGIKEGMTFYGMDGCCIIKTMKVEKDKSYGLIELCPNQQVACKIGDTLTTWNIRDNGKYVP
;
A
#
# COMPACT_ATOMS: atom_id res chain seq x y z
N MET A 1 -12.19 -2.93 38.93
CA MET A 1 -10.75 -2.58 38.95
C MET A 1 -10.35 -2.46 37.48
N ILE A 2 -10.21 -1.24 36.99
CA ILE A 2 -9.88 -0.95 35.59
C ILE A 2 -8.38 -0.69 35.54
N THR A 3 -7.64 -1.58 34.89
CA THR A 3 -6.20 -1.47 34.71
C THR A 3 -5.95 -0.52 33.52
N PHE A 4 -5.49 0.70 33.80
CA PHE A 4 -5.02 1.62 32.78
C PHE A 4 -3.63 1.17 32.32
N ILE A 5 -3.52 0.65 31.10
CA ILE A 5 -2.23 0.43 30.44
C ILE A 5 -1.80 1.78 29.87
N SER A 6 -1.07 2.56 30.68
CA SER A 6 -0.35 3.73 30.19
C SER A 6 0.85 3.24 29.38
N CYS A 7 0.98 3.68 28.13
CA CYS A 7 2.19 3.52 27.32
C CYS A 7 3.34 4.39 27.87
N ARG A 8 3.84 4.06 29.06
CA ARG A 8 5.16 4.49 29.53
C ARG A 8 6.01 3.26 29.73
N THR A 9 6.56 2.76 28.64
CA THR A 9 7.75 1.92 28.70
C THR A 9 8.96 2.85 28.72
N ASP A 10 9.56 3.01 29.90
CA ASP A 10 10.89 3.61 30.06
C ASP A 10 11.94 2.67 29.43
N MET A 11 11.98 2.66 28.10
CA MET A 11 13.00 1.94 27.34
C MET A 11 14.08 2.92 26.94
N LYS A 12 15.31 2.62 27.37
CA LYS A 12 16.51 3.38 27.03
C LYS A 12 16.63 3.50 25.50
N LEU A 13 16.62 4.74 25.03
CA LEU A 13 16.87 5.12 23.64
C LEU A 13 18.31 4.72 23.29
N ASP A 14 18.49 3.74 22.40
CA ASP A 14 19.77 3.52 21.73
C ASP A 14 19.70 4.21 20.36
N ASN A 15 20.19 5.45 20.29
CA ASN A 15 20.21 6.25 19.07
C ASN A 15 21.32 5.75 18.14
N LYS A 16 21.14 4.58 17.53
CA LYS A 16 21.93 4.21 16.36
C LYS A 16 21.29 4.83 15.12
N THR A 17 21.94 5.90 14.67
CA THR A 17 21.57 6.82 13.61
C THR A 17 21.28 6.09 12.31
N LEU A 18 20.00 6.11 11.91
CA LEU A 18 19.61 5.71 10.57
C LEU A 18 19.79 6.86 9.56
N LEU A 19 20.03 8.10 10.02
CA LEU A 19 19.80 9.30 9.21
C LEU A 19 20.80 10.43 9.45
N VAL A 20 21.34 10.93 8.34
CA VAL A 20 22.21 12.10 8.18
C VAL A 20 21.35 13.36 8.25
N ASP A 21 21.64 14.26 9.20
CA ASP A 21 21.42 15.72 9.28
C ASP A 21 20.16 16.39 8.66
N SER A 22 19.11 15.65 8.30
CA SER A 22 17.94 16.21 7.61
C SER A 22 16.62 15.59 8.06
N THR A 23 15.58 16.43 8.09
CA THR A 23 14.20 15.99 8.26
C THR A 23 13.76 15.15 7.07
N LEU A 24 13.21 13.97 7.33
CA LEU A 24 12.64 13.13 6.29
C LEU A 24 11.14 13.32 6.20
N ILE A 25 10.62 13.30 4.96
CA ILE A 25 9.19 13.43 4.69
C ILE A 25 8.75 12.22 3.85
N PHE A 26 8.03 11.32 4.49
CA PHE A 26 7.36 10.20 3.83
C PHE A 26 5.93 10.59 3.51
N ASN A 27 5.48 10.28 2.30
CA ASN A 27 4.11 10.58 1.88
C ASN A 27 3.42 9.27 1.52
N LYS A 28 2.12 9.20 1.79
CA LYS A 28 1.22 8.13 1.36
C LYS A 28 -0.14 8.71 0.99
N GLY A 29 -0.68 8.44 -0.20
CA GLY A 29 -1.97 8.97 -0.67
C GLY A 29 -1.90 9.91 -1.88
N TYR A 30 -2.92 10.76 -2.01
CA TYR A 30 -3.22 11.68 -3.11
C TYR A 30 -3.24 13.13 -2.62
N LYS A 31 -3.36 14.07 -3.56
CA LYS A 31 -3.35 15.52 -3.25
C LYS A 31 -4.44 15.90 -2.25
N ASP A 32 -5.64 15.35 -2.41
CA ASP A 32 -6.81 15.77 -1.65
C ASP A 32 -7.15 14.79 -0.51
N PHE A 33 -6.48 13.65 -0.43
CA PHE A 33 -6.59 12.73 0.70
C PHE A 33 -5.31 11.92 0.85
N GLY A 34 -4.76 11.83 2.06
CA GLY A 34 -3.50 11.15 2.25
C GLY A 34 -2.94 11.31 3.65
N THR A 35 -1.70 10.87 3.78
CA THR A 35 -0.96 10.80 5.03
C THR A 35 0.48 11.24 4.80
N ASN A 36 1.00 12.07 5.70
CA ASN A 36 2.38 12.50 5.73
C ASN A 36 3.02 12.04 7.04
N LEU A 37 4.23 11.50 6.97
CA LEU A 37 5.03 11.17 8.14
C LEU A 37 6.36 11.90 8.03
N ILE A 38 6.55 12.87 8.92
CA ILE A 38 7.74 13.70 9.02
C ILE A 38 8.57 13.17 10.19
N LEU A 39 9.81 12.77 9.93
CA LEU A 39 10.77 12.37 10.96
C LEU A 39 11.82 13.48 11.10
N ASN A 40 11.85 14.13 12.25
CA ASN A 40 12.81 15.21 12.54
C ASN A 40 14.14 14.64 13.04
N THR A 41 15.22 15.39 12.86
CA THR A 41 16.57 15.03 13.32
C THR A 41 16.69 14.91 14.83
N GLU A 42 15.82 15.56 15.58
CA GLU A 42 15.77 15.53 17.06
C GLU A 42 15.10 14.27 17.64
N GLY A 43 14.74 13.29 16.79
CA GLY A 43 14.08 12.04 17.23
C GLY A 43 12.57 12.18 17.47
N THR A 44 11.96 13.25 16.96
CA THR A 44 10.50 13.47 17.01
C THR A 44 9.85 13.21 15.65
N PHE A 45 8.58 12.83 15.65
CA PHE A 45 7.80 12.71 14.42
C PHE A 45 6.53 13.57 14.45
N ASN A 46 6.08 13.96 13.26
CA ASN A 46 4.75 14.48 13.01
C ASN A 46 4.10 13.63 11.93
N TYR A 47 2.97 13.01 12.25
CA TYR A 47 2.12 12.31 11.31
C TYR A 47 0.87 13.14 11.07
N GLU A 48 0.46 13.27 9.82
CA GLU A 48 -0.76 13.95 9.42
C GLU A 48 -1.57 13.00 8.55
N ASP A 49 -2.83 12.80 8.88
CA ASP A 49 -3.83 12.13 8.04
C ASP A 49 -4.87 13.19 7.65
N TYR A 50 -5.09 13.38 6.36
CA TYR A 50 -5.89 14.47 5.85
C TYR A 50 -6.86 14.02 4.78
N HIS A 51 -8.02 14.68 4.76
CA HIS A 51 -9.00 14.55 3.70
C HIS A 51 -9.62 15.91 3.42
N TYR A 52 -9.48 16.37 2.20
CA TYR A 52 -10.07 17.57 1.64
C TYR A 52 -11.13 17.15 0.63
N SER A 53 -12.35 17.66 0.79
CA SER A 53 -13.42 17.47 -0.18
C SER A 53 -13.49 18.67 -1.09
N ASP A 54 -13.27 18.43 -2.39
CA ASP A 54 -13.55 19.39 -3.46
C ASP A 54 -15.05 19.52 -3.75
N TYR A 55 -15.88 18.59 -3.25
CA TYR A 55 -17.32 18.63 -3.44
C TYR A 55 -17.95 19.62 -2.48
N VAL A 56 -18.23 20.80 -3.03
CA VAL A 56 -19.00 21.83 -2.36
C VAL A 56 -19.97 22.37 -3.37
N GLN A 57 -21.26 22.25 -3.09
CA GLN A 57 -22.31 22.91 -3.88
C GLN A 57 -22.19 24.45 -3.88
N LYS A 58 -21.17 25.04 -3.22
CA LYS A 58 -20.95 26.48 -3.03
C LYS A 58 -19.49 26.96 -3.00
N GLY A 59 -18.49 26.14 -3.32
CA GLY A 59 -17.08 26.57 -3.40
C GLY A 59 -16.33 26.76 -2.06
N GLU A 60 -16.77 26.11 -0.99
CA GLU A 60 -16.21 26.26 0.38
C GLU A 60 -15.50 24.96 0.84
N PRO A 61 -14.16 24.94 0.99
CA PRO A 61 -13.43 23.71 1.29
C PRO A 61 -13.90 23.08 2.60
N SER A 62 -14.23 21.79 2.56
CA SER A 62 -14.59 20.99 3.73
C SER A 62 -13.62 19.82 3.89
N GLY A 63 -13.42 19.35 5.10
CA GLY A 63 -12.47 18.27 5.34
C GLY A 63 -12.07 18.07 6.79
N TRP A 64 -11.06 17.25 7.00
CA TRP A 64 -10.48 17.02 8.32
C TRP A 64 -8.98 16.75 8.22
N ILE A 65 -8.29 17.02 9.32
CA ILE A 65 -6.87 16.71 9.51
C ILE A 65 -6.72 16.10 10.91
N THR A 66 -6.07 14.95 10.99
CA THR A 66 -5.62 14.33 12.23
C THR A 66 -4.10 14.42 12.29
N GLU A 67 -3.57 15.13 13.28
CA GLU A 67 -2.13 15.21 13.56
C GLU A 67 -1.78 14.32 14.75
N ILE A 68 -0.74 13.50 14.61
CA ILE A 68 -0.18 12.69 15.69
C ILE A 68 1.29 13.05 15.83
N ARG A 69 1.69 13.45 17.04
CA ARG A 69 3.08 13.82 17.35
C ARG A 69 3.63 12.92 18.42
N GLY A 70 4.93 12.69 18.37
CA GLY A 70 5.62 11.94 19.41
C GLY A 70 7.10 11.76 19.10
N ARG A 71 7.65 10.68 19.63
CA ARG A 71 9.06 10.31 19.42
C ARG A 71 9.17 9.09 18.54
N TYR A 72 10.28 8.94 17.85
CA TYR A 72 10.58 7.71 17.14
C TYR A 72 11.94 7.16 17.55
N ARG A 73 12.12 5.87 17.31
CA ARG A 73 13.42 5.21 17.43
C ARG A 73 13.62 4.26 16.25
N THR A 74 14.89 4.01 15.94
CA THR A 74 15.28 3.07 14.90
C THR A 74 16.11 1.95 15.51
N ASP A 75 15.86 0.73 15.07
CA ASP A 75 16.68 -0.42 15.42
C ASP A 75 16.99 -1.21 14.14
N SER A 76 18.24 -1.15 13.70
CA SER A 76 18.68 -1.82 12.47
C SER A 76 17.85 -1.37 11.25
N ASN A 77 16.94 -2.21 10.73
CA ASN A 77 16.03 -1.88 9.62
C ASN A 77 14.59 -1.63 10.09
N LYS A 78 14.38 -1.33 11.37
CA LYS A 78 13.07 -1.06 11.95
C LYS A 78 12.92 0.40 12.36
N LEU A 79 11.73 0.94 12.16
CA LEU A 79 11.29 2.23 12.69
C LEU A 79 10.12 1.99 13.63
N PHE A 80 10.22 2.53 14.85
CA PHE A 80 9.16 2.49 15.83
C PHE A 80 8.69 3.91 16.13
N LEU A 81 7.39 4.16 16.03
CA LEU A 81 6.76 5.42 16.44
C LEU A 81 6.20 5.26 17.85
N ILE A 82 6.39 6.29 18.67
CA ILE A 82 5.91 6.39 20.05
C ILE A 82 5.03 7.64 20.12
N PRO A 83 3.73 7.52 19.79
CA PRO A 83 2.78 8.64 19.82
C PRO A 83 2.63 9.20 21.23
N GLU A 84 2.54 10.53 21.34
CA GLU A 84 2.40 11.26 22.61
C GLU A 84 1.19 12.20 22.60
N ASN A 85 0.87 12.79 21.45
CA ASN A 85 -0.22 13.75 21.31
C ASN A 85 -1.02 13.47 20.03
N LEU A 86 -2.35 13.62 20.12
CA LEU A 86 -3.26 13.55 18.98
C LEU A 86 -4.12 14.83 18.94
N LEU A 87 -4.16 15.45 17.77
CA LEU A 87 -4.94 16.62 17.49
C LEU A 87 -5.85 16.34 16.30
N HIS A 88 -7.16 16.50 16.48
CA HIS A 88 -8.09 16.39 15.37
C HIS A 88 -8.65 17.78 15.04
N LYS A 89 -8.65 18.12 13.75
CA LYS A 89 -9.16 19.39 13.23
C LYS A 89 -10.20 19.09 12.18
N GLU A 90 -11.37 19.68 12.36
CA GLU A 90 -12.41 19.68 11.33
C GLU A 90 -12.43 21.04 10.63
N LEU A 91 -12.56 21.00 9.30
CA LEU A 91 -12.66 22.15 8.43
C LEU A 91 -14.10 22.26 7.93
N PHE A 92 -14.84 23.22 8.49
CA PHE A 92 -16.22 23.53 8.10
C PHE A 92 -16.37 25.05 7.94
N ASP A 93 -16.89 25.53 6.81
CA ASP A 93 -17.20 26.95 6.57
C ASP A 93 -16.07 27.92 7.00
N PHE A 94 -14.82 27.64 6.60
CA PHE A 94 -13.61 28.42 6.97
C PHE A 94 -13.32 28.50 8.48
N LYS A 95 -14.05 27.77 9.31
CA LYS A 95 -13.78 27.63 10.75
C LYS A 95 -13.01 26.33 10.97
N VAL A 96 -11.87 26.46 11.62
CA VAL A 96 -11.12 25.32 12.15
C VAL A 96 -11.67 25.03 13.54
N VAL A 97 -12.35 23.90 13.69
CA VAL A 97 -12.71 23.39 15.02
C VAL A 97 -11.60 22.47 15.46
N VAL A 98 -10.90 22.85 16.53
CA VAL A 98 -9.81 22.06 17.10
C VAL A 98 -10.37 21.20 18.22
N ILE A 99 -10.31 19.88 18.04
CA ILE A 99 -10.65 18.89 19.05
C ILE A 99 -9.32 18.33 19.57
N ASP A 100 -8.83 18.91 20.66
CA ASP A 100 -7.67 18.38 21.39
C ASP A 100 -8.12 17.19 22.22
N SER A 101 -7.59 16.01 21.89
CA SER A 101 -7.93 14.74 22.54
C SER A 101 -6.78 14.18 23.37
N SER A 102 -5.81 15.01 23.78
CA SER A 102 -4.66 14.66 24.63
C SER A 102 -4.98 13.85 25.90
N LYS A 103 -6.26 13.74 26.29
CA LYS A 103 -6.74 12.95 27.44
C LYS A 103 -7.21 11.52 27.12
N TYR A 104 -7.26 11.08 25.86
CA TYR A 104 -7.92 9.80 25.47
C TYR A 104 -7.14 8.94 24.47
N ILE A 105 -5.81 9.03 24.45
CA ILE A 105 -4.99 8.21 23.54
C ILE A 105 -4.87 6.78 24.11
N ASP A 106 -5.82 5.92 23.73
CA ASP A 106 -5.60 4.47 23.72
C ASP A 106 -4.87 4.10 22.41
N CYS A 107 -3.97 3.13 22.43
CA CYS A 107 -3.29 2.67 21.21
C CYS A 107 -4.28 2.21 20.14
N ASP A 108 -5.41 1.64 20.54
CA ASP A 108 -6.47 1.20 19.63
C ASP A 108 -7.22 2.37 18.97
N SER A 109 -7.13 3.58 19.55
CA SER A 109 -7.72 4.80 18.96
C SER A 109 -6.86 5.42 17.87
N LEU A 110 -5.57 5.06 17.83
CA LEU A 110 -4.62 5.60 16.88
C LEU A 110 -4.72 4.84 15.56
N ARG A 111 -5.18 5.52 14.50
CA ARG A 111 -5.28 4.95 13.14
C ARG A 111 -3.94 4.86 12.39
N ILE A 112 -2.82 4.96 13.10
CA ILE A 112 -1.47 4.94 12.54
C ILE A 112 -0.74 3.66 12.95
N ASP A 113 -0.05 3.05 12.00
CA ASP A 113 0.91 2.00 12.29
C ASP A 113 2.13 2.54 13.03
N THR A 114 2.62 1.79 14.01
CA THR A 114 3.73 2.23 14.87
C THR A 114 5.00 1.39 14.71
N ASP A 115 4.95 0.28 13.97
CA ASP A 115 6.11 -0.58 13.65
C ASP A 115 6.24 -0.72 12.13
N PHE A 116 7.36 -0.22 11.61
CA PHE A 116 7.67 -0.30 10.20
C PHE A 116 9.00 -1.02 9.97
N THR A 117 9.05 -1.76 8.87
CA THR A 117 10.31 -2.20 8.27
C THR A 117 10.73 -1.23 7.20
N ILE A 118 11.98 -0.79 7.27
CA ILE A 118 12.61 0.11 6.33
C ILE A 118 13.18 -0.73 5.19
N VAL A 119 12.69 -0.47 3.98
CA VAL A 119 13.11 -1.15 2.75
C VAL A 119 13.68 -0.13 1.78
N LYS A 120 14.85 -0.43 1.21
CA LYS A 120 15.46 0.39 0.15
C LYS A 120 15.36 -0.33 -1.19
N TRP A 121 14.84 0.37 -2.19
CA TRP A 121 14.74 -0.14 -3.55
C TRP A 121 14.74 1.02 -4.54
N SER A 122 15.44 0.88 -5.67
CA SER A 122 15.43 1.86 -6.76
C SER A 122 15.91 3.29 -6.36
N GLY A 123 16.70 3.40 -5.28
CA GLY A 123 17.09 4.69 -4.69
C GLY A 123 16.07 5.30 -3.72
N ASN A 124 14.89 4.70 -3.57
CA ASN A 124 13.84 5.16 -2.66
C ASN A 124 13.88 4.41 -1.33
N ILE A 125 13.27 5.01 -0.30
CA ILE A 125 13.09 4.39 1.02
C ILE A 125 11.60 4.21 1.27
N TYR A 126 11.21 3.00 1.66
CA TYR A 126 9.83 2.63 1.95
C TYR A 126 9.71 2.20 3.41
N LEU A 127 8.58 2.53 4.02
CA LEU A 127 8.21 2.05 5.35
C LEU A 127 7.03 1.08 5.17
N LEU A 128 7.27 -0.20 5.45
CA LEU A 128 6.29 -1.27 5.27
C LEU A 128 5.84 -1.80 6.62
N SER A 129 4.53 -1.74 6.86
CA SER A 129 3.88 -2.27 8.04
C SER A 129 3.32 -3.69 7.82
N MET A 130 3.30 -4.51 8.87
CA MET A 130 2.57 -5.78 8.83
C MET A 130 1.06 -5.61 9.07
N SER A 131 0.63 -4.42 9.48
CA SER A 131 -0.77 -4.15 9.72
C SER A 131 -1.56 -4.36 8.45
N LYS A 132 -2.70 -4.98 8.67
CA LYS A 132 -3.65 -5.36 7.65
C LYS A 132 -4.60 -4.20 7.45
N SER A 133 -4.45 -3.47 6.34
CA SER A 133 -5.44 -2.46 5.97
C SER A 133 -6.63 -3.15 5.31
N GLN A 134 -7.85 -2.75 5.65
CA GLN A 134 -9.01 -3.15 4.87
C GLN A 134 -8.95 -2.46 3.50
N ASP A 135 -8.69 -3.25 2.46
CA ASP A 135 -9.15 -2.91 1.12
C ASP A 135 -10.57 -3.48 1.04
N LEU A 136 -11.57 -2.62 0.84
CA LEU A 136 -12.99 -3.02 0.87
C LEU A 136 -13.36 -3.99 -0.27
N ARG A 137 -12.47 -4.17 -1.27
CA ARG A 137 -12.79 -4.87 -2.52
C ARG A 137 -12.02 -6.18 -2.72
N PHE A 138 -10.83 -6.30 -2.14
CA PHE A 138 -10.00 -7.50 -2.23
C PHE A 138 -9.36 -7.80 -0.88
N ARG A 139 -8.86 -9.03 -0.70
CA ARG A 139 -8.29 -9.53 0.56
C ARG A 139 -7.51 -8.48 1.35
N VAL A 140 -7.63 -8.58 2.67
CA VAL A 140 -6.91 -7.75 3.64
C VAL A 140 -5.41 -7.99 3.52
N ASN A 141 -4.75 -7.17 2.70
CA ASN A 141 -3.33 -7.24 2.41
C ASN A 141 -2.54 -6.27 3.31
N ASN A 142 -1.37 -6.70 3.77
CA ASN A 142 -0.42 -5.80 4.45
C ASN A 142 0.51 -5.09 3.44
N ASP A 143 1.33 -4.15 3.90
CA ASP A 143 2.18 -3.35 3.02
C ASP A 143 3.21 -4.19 2.27
N PHE A 144 3.69 -5.33 2.81
CA PHE A 144 4.63 -6.21 2.11
C PHE A 144 3.99 -6.89 0.91
N GLU A 145 2.76 -7.36 1.04
CA GLU A 145 2.03 -8.01 -0.06
C GLU A 145 1.71 -7.00 -1.17
N LYS A 146 1.32 -5.78 -0.80
CA LYS A 146 1.13 -4.68 -1.75
C LYS A 146 2.44 -4.25 -2.40
N PHE A 147 3.53 -4.16 -1.62
CA PHE A 147 4.85 -3.81 -2.14
C PHE A 147 5.35 -4.86 -3.13
N ALA A 148 5.14 -6.14 -2.83
CA ALA A 148 5.45 -7.25 -3.72
C ALA A 148 4.67 -7.19 -5.03
N ASP A 149 3.36 -6.91 -5.00
CA ASP A 149 2.53 -6.80 -6.22
C ASP A 149 3.03 -5.68 -7.14
N ASN A 150 3.40 -4.52 -6.58
CA ASN A 150 3.99 -3.41 -7.35
C ASN A 150 5.39 -3.75 -7.89
N TYR A 151 6.24 -4.36 -7.06
CA TYR A 151 7.56 -4.82 -7.49
C TYR A 151 7.44 -5.83 -8.64
N ASN A 152 6.56 -6.82 -8.50
CA ASN A 152 6.32 -7.88 -9.47
C ASN A 152 5.66 -7.40 -10.75
N SER A 153 4.99 -6.23 -10.72
CA SER A 153 4.44 -5.57 -11.90
C SER A 153 5.45 -4.72 -12.67
N GLY A 154 6.65 -4.53 -12.11
CA GLY A 154 7.65 -3.65 -12.70
C GLY A 154 7.25 -2.18 -12.67
N SER A 155 6.12 -1.86 -12.01
CA SER A 155 5.65 -0.51 -11.79
C SER A 155 6.04 -0.10 -10.38
N GLU A 156 6.98 0.84 -10.27
CA GLU A 156 6.99 1.65 -9.06
C GLU A 156 5.71 2.49 -9.06
N PRO A 157 4.86 2.44 -8.01
CA PRO A 157 3.65 3.24 -7.98
C PRO A 157 4.05 4.70 -8.22
N ARG A 158 3.55 5.37 -9.25
CA ARG A 158 3.82 6.82 -9.44
C ARG A 158 3.16 7.68 -8.36
N TRP A 159 2.21 7.09 -7.66
CA TRP A 159 1.33 7.73 -6.69
C TRP A 159 1.60 7.06 -5.36
N ASN A 160 1.66 7.82 -4.27
CA ASN A 160 2.07 7.32 -2.96
C ASN A 160 1.01 6.41 -2.30
N GLY A 161 0.11 5.76 -3.05
CA GLY A 161 -1.21 5.33 -2.55
C GLY A 161 -1.23 4.20 -1.51
N ASN A 162 -0.17 3.38 -1.37
CA ASN A 162 -0.28 2.12 -0.62
C ASN A 162 0.53 2.06 0.68
N TYR A 163 1.69 2.69 0.72
CA TYR A 163 2.64 2.66 1.82
C TYR A 163 3.49 3.94 1.80
N PHE A 164 4.12 4.25 2.92
CA PHE A 164 4.98 5.43 3.04
C PHE A 164 6.24 5.30 2.19
N ALA A 165 6.48 6.31 1.34
CA ALA A 165 7.67 6.37 0.51
C ALA A 165 8.36 7.73 0.64
N LEU A 166 9.69 7.69 0.74
CA LEU A 166 10.60 8.80 0.54
C LEU A 166 11.26 8.60 -0.82
N ARG A 167 10.86 9.43 -1.80
CA ARG A 167 11.36 9.33 -3.17
C ARG A 167 12.60 10.17 -3.39
N GLN A 168 13.55 9.62 -4.15
CA GLN A 168 14.63 10.37 -4.75
C GLN A 168 14.24 10.84 -6.17
N SER A 169 14.93 11.88 -6.67
CA SER A 169 14.63 12.53 -7.94
C SER A 169 14.91 11.66 -9.18
N LYS A 170 15.58 10.51 -9.02
CA LYS A 170 15.89 9.58 -10.11
C LYS A 170 15.58 8.15 -9.71
N ILE A 171 14.58 7.56 -10.37
CA ILE A 171 14.24 6.14 -10.27
C ILE A 171 15.33 5.33 -10.98
N ARG A 172 15.83 4.27 -10.33
CA ARG A 172 16.81 3.34 -10.93
C ARG A 172 16.23 1.93 -10.99
N HIS A 173 16.27 1.28 -12.15
CA HIS A 173 15.83 -0.12 -12.23
C HIS A 173 16.89 -1.03 -11.58
N GLU A 174 16.75 -1.28 -10.27
CA GLU A 174 17.65 -2.13 -9.47
C GLU A 174 16.87 -3.34 -8.93
N LYS A 175 17.54 -4.50 -8.83
CA LYS A 175 16.94 -5.68 -8.18
C LYS A 175 16.77 -5.41 -6.68
N LEU A 176 15.61 -5.77 -6.12
CA LEU A 176 15.38 -5.66 -4.68
C LEU A 176 16.25 -6.66 -3.91
N ASP A 177 16.97 -6.20 -2.89
CA ASP A 177 17.57 -7.09 -1.89
C ASP A 177 16.48 -7.64 -0.97
N LYS A 178 16.03 -8.87 -1.26
CA LYS A 178 15.01 -9.59 -0.49
C LYS A 178 15.41 -9.86 0.96
N ASN A 179 16.68 -9.74 1.34
CA ASN A 179 17.09 -9.93 2.73
C ASN A 179 16.56 -8.85 3.67
N GLN A 180 16.25 -7.66 3.14
CA GLN A 180 15.58 -6.58 3.87
C GLN A 180 14.13 -6.93 4.26
N ILE A 181 13.53 -7.90 3.57
CA ILE A 181 12.14 -8.32 3.77
C ILE A 181 12.09 -9.43 4.85
N PRO A 182 11.09 -9.41 5.76
CA PRO A 182 10.87 -10.51 6.70
C PRO A 182 10.68 -11.85 5.98
N THR A 183 11.29 -12.91 6.50
CA THR A 183 11.35 -14.24 5.85
C THR A 183 10.00 -14.72 5.32
N LYS A 184 8.92 -14.57 6.10
CA LYS A 184 7.56 -14.99 5.72
C LYS A 184 6.99 -14.30 4.46
N TYR A 185 7.53 -13.16 4.05
CA TYR A 185 7.06 -12.40 2.89
C TYR A 185 8.02 -12.45 1.69
N ARG A 186 9.24 -13.00 1.85
CA ARG A 186 10.26 -13.01 0.79
C ARG A 186 9.78 -13.70 -0.49
N ASP A 187 9.03 -14.77 -0.34
CA ASP A 187 8.54 -15.56 -1.46
C ASP A 187 7.39 -14.87 -2.22
N TYR A 188 6.90 -13.70 -1.79
CA TYR A 188 5.96 -12.90 -2.60
C TYR A 188 6.69 -12.12 -3.70
N PHE A 189 8.00 -11.91 -3.56
CA PHE A 189 8.81 -11.18 -4.54
C PHE A 189 9.36 -12.14 -5.57
N LEU A 190 8.97 -11.97 -6.83
CA LEU A 190 9.39 -12.83 -7.92
C LEU A 190 10.86 -12.56 -8.31
N ASP A 191 11.57 -13.61 -8.72
CA ASP A 191 12.90 -13.49 -9.32
C ASP A 191 12.87 -13.23 -10.82
N SER A 192 11.75 -13.56 -11.47
CA SER A 192 11.51 -13.36 -12.89
C SER A 192 10.02 -13.17 -13.15
N VAL A 193 9.70 -12.57 -14.29
CA VAL A 193 8.32 -12.44 -14.77
C VAL A 193 7.70 -13.84 -14.94
N ILE A 194 6.45 -13.99 -14.51
CA ILE A 194 5.64 -15.16 -14.79
C ILE A 194 4.70 -14.82 -15.94
N SER A 195 4.60 -15.72 -16.93
CA SER A 195 3.65 -15.63 -18.03
C SER A 195 2.65 -16.79 -17.96
N VAL A 196 1.37 -16.47 -18.13
CA VAL A 196 0.27 -17.43 -18.14
C VAL A 196 -0.62 -17.20 -19.35
N VAL A 197 -1.43 -18.20 -19.71
CA VAL A 197 -2.39 -18.11 -20.80
C VAL A 197 -3.80 -18.29 -20.24
N VAL A 198 -4.73 -17.44 -20.64
CA VAL A 198 -6.15 -17.61 -20.35
C VAL A 198 -6.65 -18.83 -21.09
N ILE A 199 -7.15 -19.83 -20.36
CA ILE A 199 -7.64 -21.09 -20.96
C ILE A 199 -9.16 -21.23 -20.87
N ASN A 200 -9.82 -20.49 -19.97
CA ASN A 200 -11.27 -20.49 -19.87
C ASN A 200 -11.81 -19.19 -19.28
N VAL A 201 -13.05 -18.86 -19.64
CA VAL A 201 -13.88 -17.84 -18.97
C VAL A 201 -15.01 -18.58 -18.28
N ILE A 202 -15.02 -18.57 -16.94
CA ILE A 202 -15.92 -19.39 -16.13
C ILE A 202 -17.29 -18.71 -16.00
N ASN A 203 -17.29 -17.41 -15.72
CA ASN A 203 -18.49 -16.60 -15.60
C ASN A 203 -18.30 -15.31 -16.39
N ASP A 204 -19.17 -15.07 -17.36
CA ASP A 204 -19.36 -13.79 -18.00
C ASP A 204 -20.47 -13.07 -17.22
N PHE A 205 -20.11 -12.05 -16.43
CA PHE A 205 -21.02 -11.12 -15.76
C PHE A 205 -21.85 -11.66 -14.58
N ALA A 206 -21.20 -11.89 -13.43
CA ALA A 206 -21.89 -11.77 -12.15
C ALA A 206 -22.00 -10.27 -11.80
N TYR A 207 -23.21 -9.70 -11.88
CA TYR A 207 -23.45 -8.31 -11.45
C TYR A 207 -23.33 -8.24 -9.93
N ASP A 208 -22.35 -7.47 -9.45
CA ASP A 208 -22.23 -7.16 -8.03
C ASP A 208 -23.03 -5.88 -7.73
N SER A 209 -24.18 -6.05 -7.10
CA SER A 209 -25.07 -4.95 -6.72
C SER A 209 -24.44 -3.99 -5.71
N LEU A 210 -23.42 -4.40 -4.95
CA LEU A 210 -22.75 -3.54 -3.99
C LEU A 210 -21.84 -2.52 -4.69
N PHE A 211 -21.27 -2.89 -5.84
CA PHE A 211 -20.29 -2.08 -6.55
C PHE A 211 -20.79 -1.55 -7.88
N ASN A 212 -22.01 -1.94 -8.28
CA ASN A 212 -22.56 -1.65 -9.61
C ASN A 212 -21.55 -2.00 -10.70
N SER A 213 -20.89 -3.16 -10.57
CA SER A 213 -19.85 -3.63 -11.49
C SER A 213 -20.12 -5.08 -11.88
N SER A 214 -19.54 -5.50 -13.00
CA SER A 214 -19.64 -6.90 -13.44
C SER A 214 -18.32 -7.59 -13.20
N ILE A 215 -18.37 -8.73 -12.51
CA ILE A 215 -17.20 -9.54 -12.21
C ILE A 215 -17.16 -10.68 -13.22
N SER A 216 -16.02 -10.84 -13.89
CA SER A 216 -15.75 -11.99 -14.75
C SER A 216 -14.64 -12.85 -14.16
N GLU A 217 -14.82 -14.16 -14.20
CA GLU A 217 -13.88 -15.14 -13.66
C GLU A 217 -13.15 -15.88 -14.77
N PHE A 218 -11.83 -15.98 -14.64
CA PHE A 218 -10.94 -16.57 -15.63
C PHE A 218 -10.15 -17.72 -15.02
N GLU A 219 -9.95 -18.77 -15.83
CA GLU A 219 -8.99 -19.82 -15.56
C GLU A 219 -7.73 -19.60 -16.40
N MET A 220 -6.57 -19.70 -15.76
CA MET A 220 -5.26 -19.50 -16.36
C MET A 220 -4.42 -20.78 -16.26
N LYS A 221 -3.67 -21.07 -17.31
CA LYS A 221 -2.69 -22.17 -17.35
C LYS A 221 -1.42 -21.76 -16.62
N GLY A 222 -1.14 -22.40 -15.49
CA GLY A 222 -0.07 -22.05 -14.57
C GLY A 222 -0.60 -21.90 -13.15
N GLY A 223 0.13 -22.42 -12.17
CA GLY A 223 -0.29 -22.44 -10.77
C GLY A 223 0.90 -22.38 -9.81
N GLU A 224 0.77 -23.03 -8.66
CA GLU A 224 1.81 -23.07 -7.62
C GLU A 224 3.16 -23.58 -8.15
N ASN A 225 3.13 -24.50 -9.12
CA ASN A 225 4.31 -25.12 -9.74
C ASN A 225 5.28 -24.12 -10.40
N ILE A 226 4.78 -22.97 -10.84
CA ILE A 226 5.55 -21.87 -11.43
C ILE A 226 5.61 -20.65 -10.51
N GLY A 227 5.22 -20.80 -9.24
CA GLY A 227 5.32 -19.77 -8.21
C GLY A 227 4.15 -18.79 -8.14
N ILE A 228 3.00 -19.09 -8.77
CA ILE A 228 1.81 -18.24 -8.64
C ILE A 228 1.26 -18.32 -7.21
N LYS A 229 0.81 -17.18 -6.69
CA LYS A 229 0.16 -17.06 -5.38
C LYS A 229 -1.11 -16.26 -5.49
N GLU A 230 -2.04 -16.53 -4.57
CA GLU A 230 -3.26 -15.72 -4.44
C GLU A 230 -2.90 -14.26 -4.19
N GLY A 231 -3.64 -13.36 -4.84
CA GLY A 231 -3.45 -11.92 -4.76
C GLY A 231 -2.46 -11.33 -5.77
N MET A 232 -1.72 -12.15 -6.53
CA MET A 232 -0.88 -11.68 -7.63
C MET A 232 -1.72 -11.12 -8.78
N THR A 233 -1.27 -9.99 -9.34
CA THR A 233 -1.89 -9.36 -10.51
C THR A 233 -1.16 -9.75 -11.80
N PHE A 234 -1.93 -10.03 -12.84
CA PHE A 234 -1.47 -10.33 -14.20
C PHE A 234 -2.04 -9.32 -15.19
N TYR A 235 -1.20 -8.88 -16.12
CA TYR A 235 -1.52 -7.87 -17.12
C TYR A 235 -1.41 -8.47 -18.52
N GLY A 236 -2.41 -8.20 -19.37
CA GLY A 236 -2.32 -8.46 -20.80
C GLY A 236 -1.33 -7.52 -21.47
N MET A 237 -0.81 -7.93 -22.63
CA MET A 237 0.17 -7.14 -23.39
C MET A 237 -0.36 -5.76 -23.79
N ASP A 238 -1.67 -5.66 -24.01
CA ASP A 238 -2.34 -4.43 -24.36
C ASP A 238 -2.58 -3.52 -23.15
N GLY A 239 -2.35 -3.99 -21.91
CA GLY A 239 -2.62 -3.31 -20.64
C GLY A 239 -4.10 -3.04 -20.34
N CYS A 240 -5.04 -3.63 -21.10
CA CYS A 240 -6.48 -3.54 -20.86
C CYS A 240 -6.99 -4.73 -20.05
N CYS A 241 -6.31 -5.87 -20.16
CA CYS A 241 -6.61 -7.06 -19.37
C CYS A 241 -5.83 -7.04 -18.05
N ILE A 242 -6.52 -6.95 -16.90
CA ILE A 242 -5.88 -6.99 -15.57
C ILE A 242 -6.61 -7.99 -14.70
N ILE A 243 -5.98 -9.13 -14.43
CA ILE A 243 -6.55 -10.24 -13.64
C ILE A 243 -5.85 -10.32 -12.30
N LYS A 244 -6.61 -10.28 -11.21
CA LYS A 244 -6.10 -10.59 -9.87
C LYS A 244 -6.43 -12.04 -9.51
N THR A 245 -5.40 -12.81 -9.16
CA THR A 245 -5.56 -14.21 -8.75
C THR A 245 -6.26 -14.32 -7.40
N MET A 246 -7.28 -15.19 -7.33
CA MET A 246 -8.10 -15.41 -6.14
C MET A 246 -7.91 -16.79 -5.54
N LYS A 247 -7.67 -17.79 -6.39
CA LYS A 247 -7.40 -19.17 -6.02
C LYS A 247 -6.27 -19.70 -6.90
N VAL A 248 -5.37 -20.46 -6.30
CA VAL A 248 -4.27 -21.12 -7.02
C VAL A 248 -4.30 -22.61 -6.72
N GLU A 249 -4.12 -23.42 -7.76
CA GLU A 249 -3.92 -24.85 -7.68
C GLU A 249 -2.55 -25.20 -8.24
N LYS A 250 -2.17 -26.48 -8.22
CA LYS A 250 -0.82 -26.91 -8.62
C LYS A 250 -0.41 -26.43 -10.02
N ASP A 251 -1.29 -26.58 -11.01
CA ASP A 251 -1.00 -26.30 -12.44
C ASP A 251 -1.94 -25.26 -13.05
N LYS A 252 -2.83 -24.68 -12.24
CA LYS A 252 -3.89 -23.76 -12.66
C LYS A 252 -4.07 -22.65 -11.66
N SER A 253 -4.62 -21.54 -12.11
CA SER A 253 -5.00 -20.42 -11.26
C SER A 253 -6.29 -19.79 -11.75
N TYR A 254 -7.00 -19.17 -10.82
CA TYR A 254 -8.30 -18.57 -11.05
C TYR A 254 -8.24 -17.12 -10.60
N GLY A 255 -8.76 -16.20 -11.41
CA GLY A 255 -8.71 -14.79 -11.11
C GLY A 255 -9.93 -14.04 -11.60
N LEU A 256 -10.09 -12.82 -11.07
CA LEU A 256 -11.22 -11.96 -11.34
C LEU A 256 -10.79 -10.67 -12.03
N ILE A 257 -11.68 -10.16 -12.87
CA ILE A 257 -11.63 -8.81 -13.43
C ILE A 257 -12.89 -8.07 -12.99
N GLU A 258 -12.71 -6.84 -12.53
CA GLU A 258 -13.81 -5.89 -12.34
C GLU A 258 -13.97 -5.06 -13.61
N LEU A 259 -15.16 -5.14 -14.22
CA LEU A 259 -15.54 -4.32 -15.37
C LEU A 259 -16.48 -3.20 -14.92
N CYS A 260 -16.21 -1.99 -15.38
CA CYS A 260 -17.19 -0.91 -15.31
C CYS A 260 -18.47 -1.30 -16.09
N PRO A 261 -19.65 -0.82 -15.67
CA PRO A 261 -20.88 -1.01 -16.44
C PRO A 261 -20.70 -0.65 -17.92
N ASN A 262 -21.16 -1.53 -18.81
CA ASN A 262 -21.11 -1.38 -20.27
C ASN A 262 -19.73 -1.51 -20.94
N GLN A 263 -18.70 -1.98 -20.22
CA GLN A 263 -17.43 -2.39 -20.85
C GLN A 263 -17.49 -3.87 -21.25
N GLN A 264 -17.08 -4.18 -22.49
CA GLN A 264 -16.82 -5.57 -22.89
C GLN A 264 -15.55 -6.07 -22.21
N VAL A 265 -15.54 -7.36 -21.87
CA VAL A 265 -14.38 -8.07 -21.35
C VAL A 265 -13.19 -7.87 -22.29
N ALA A 266 -12.10 -7.30 -21.79
CA ALA A 266 -10.88 -7.10 -22.58
C ALA A 266 -10.12 -8.41 -22.85
N CYS A 267 -10.23 -9.40 -21.96
CA CYS A 267 -9.47 -10.65 -22.02
C CYS A 267 -10.20 -11.76 -22.75
N LYS A 268 -9.48 -12.52 -23.57
CA LYS A 268 -10.00 -13.66 -24.35
C LYS A 268 -9.22 -14.93 -24.05
N ILE A 269 -9.86 -16.06 -24.29
CA ILE A 269 -9.19 -17.36 -24.29
C ILE A 269 -8.04 -17.30 -25.32
N GLY A 270 -6.85 -17.72 -24.90
CA GLY A 270 -5.62 -17.65 -25.69
C GLY A 270 -4.76 -16.42 -25.41
N ASP A 271 -5.27 -15.40 -24.70
CA ASP A 271 -4.46 -14.24 -24.33
C ASP A 271 -3.35 -14.64 -23.37
N THR A 272 -2.16 -14.10 -23.62
CA THR A 272 -1.00 -14.24 -22.73
C THR A 272 -0.96 -13.06 -21.77
N LEU A 273 -0.91 -13.36 -20.48
CA LEU A 273 -0.81 -12.39 -19.41
C LEU A 273 0.52 -12.56 -18.70
N THR A 274 1.08 -11.47 -18.19
CA THR A 274 2.35 -11.50 -17.47
C THR A 274 2.23 -10.75 -16.15
N THR A 275 3.06 -11.08 -15.16
CA THR A 275 3.07 -10.31 -13.90
C THR A 275 3.50 -8.87 -14.12
N TRP A 276 4.26 -8.55 -15.19
CA TRP A 276 4.67 -7.18 -15.54
C TRP A 276 3.62 -6.38 -16.30
N ASN A 277 3.49 -5.11 -15.93
CA ASN A 277 2.70 -4.13 -16.67
C ASN A 277 3.54 -3.50 -17.80
N ILE A 278 3.33 -3.98 -19.02
CA ILE A 278 4.13 -3.60 -20.20
C ILE A 278 3.87 -2.15 -20.64
N ARG A 279 2.73 -1.54 -20.28
CA ARG A 279 2.37 -0.16 -20.68
C ARG A 279 3.27 0.91 -20.05
N ASP A 280 3.77 0.68 -18.84
CA ASP A 280 4.46 1.72 -18.08
C ASP A 280 5.95 1.86 -18.40
N ASN A 281 6.57 0.85 -19.04
CA ASN A 281 8.02 0.80 -19.14
C ASN A 281 8.62 0.92 -20.55
N GLY A 282 7.91 0.67 -21.66
CA GLY A 282 8.39 0.91 -23.03
C GLY A 282 9.76 0.29 -23.43
N LYS A 283 10.44 -0.38 -22.50
CA LYS A 283 11.77 -0.96 -22.56
C LYS A 283 11.81 -2.06 -21.51
N TYR A 284 12.03 -3.28 -21.98
CA TYR A 284 12.34 -4.43 -21.15
C TYR A 284 13.62 -4.14 -20.34
N VAL A 285 13.56 -4.30 -19.02
CA VAL A 285 14.78 -4.43 -18.21
C VAL A 285 14.67 -5.73 -17.42
N PRO A 286 15.34 -6.80 -17.86
CA PRO A 286 15.38 -8.09 -17.15
C PRO A 286 16.00 -8.00 -15.76
#